data_AF-A0A6J0B1W8-F1
#
_entry.id   AF-A0A6J0B1W8-F1
#
_cell.length_a   1.000
_cell.length_b   1.000
_cell.length_c   1.000
_cell.angle_alpha   90.00
_cell.angle_beta   90.00
_cell.angle_gamma   90.00
#
_symmetry.space_group_name_H-M   'P 1'
#
loop_
_entity.id
_entity.type
_entity.pdbx_description
1 polymer ?
#
loop_
_entity_poly.entity_id
_entity_poly.type
_entity_poly.pdbx_seq_one_letter_code
_entity_poly.pdbx_strand_id
1 'polypeptide(L)'
;MPSSVDALSPARPLPPGLAPMSCCWSTETMQKWLPFLAWLPNYTWYALKMDFLAGISVGLTVIPQALAYAEVAGLPPQYGLYSAFMGCFVYFFLGTSRDVTLGPTAIMSLLVSFYTFGKPAYAVLLAFLSGCIQLGMGFLRLGLLLDFISCPVIKGFTSAAAITISFGQIKVGT
;
A
#
# COMPACT_ATOMS: atom_id res chain seq x y z
N MET A 1 3.74 -23.10 20.77
CA MET A 1 3.68 -22.59 19.39
C MET A 1 4.36 -21.22 19.39
N PRO A 2 5.64 -21.12 18.99
CA PRO A 2 6.37 -19.86 19.02
C PRO A 2 5.96 -18.96 17.84
N SER A 3 5.94 -17.67 18.12
CA SER A 3 5.52 -16.56 17.27
C SER A 3 6.41 -16.38 16.03
N SER A 4 5.82 -16.19 14.86
CA SER A 4 6.48 -15.97 13.56
C SER A 4 7.17 -14.60 13.41
N VAL A 5 7.84 -14.10 14.45
CA VAL A 5 8.55 -12.81 14.46
C VAL A 5 10.08 -12.94 14.38
N ASP A 6 10.61 -14.16 14.27
CA ASP A 6 12.06 -14.44 14.24
C ASP A 6 12.66 -14.65 12.83
N ALA A 7 12.02 -14.14 11.77
CA ALA A 7 12.53 -14.21 10.39
C ALA A 7 13.07 -12.87 9.86
N LEU A 8 13.44 -11.95 10.75
CA LEU A 8 14.19 -10.75 10.36
C LEU A 8 15.65 -11.18 10.11
N SER A 9 16.00 -11.38 8.83
CA SER A 9 17.37 -11.63 8.39
C SER A 9 18.34 -10.64 9.07
N PRO A 10 19.40 -11.09 9.78
CA PRO A 10 20.35 -10.18 10.38
C PRO A 10 21.04 -9.40 9.26
N ALA A 11 21.00 -8.07 9.34
CA ALA A 11 21.77 -7.19 8.47
C ALA A 11 23.25 -7.58 8.57
N ARG A 12 23.84 -8.02 7.45
CA ARG A 12 25.25 -8.41 7.39
C ARG A 12 26.10 -7.19 7.73
N PRO A 13 27.07 -7.27 8.67
CA PRO A 13 27.96 -6.16 8.95
C PRO A 13 28.85 -5.89 7.72
N LEU A 14 28.92 -4.63 7.32
CA LEU A 14 29.76 -4.15 6.22
C LEU A 14 31.24 -4.22 6.65
N PRO A 15 32.15 -4.79 5.82
CA PRO A 15 33.58 -4.82 6.14
C PRO A 15 34.18 -3.41 6.16
N PRO A 16 35.13 -3.11 7.06
CA PRO A 16 35.75 -1.79 7.16
C PRO A 16 36.82 -1.63 6.09
N GLY A 17 36.68 -0.60 5.26
CA GLY A 17 37.77 -0.08 4.43
C GLY A 17 37.78 -0.57 2.97
N LEU A 18 37.01 0.12 2.12
CA LEU A 18 37.45 0.45 0.77
C LEU A 18 36.55 1.57 0.20
N ALA A 19 36.88 2.82 0.50
CA ALA A 19 36.29 3.95 -0.20
C ALA A 19 37.18 4.33 -1.40
N PRO A 20 36.69 4.24 -2.65
CA PRO A 20 37.21 5.09 -3.70
C PRO A 20 36.38 6.37 -3.76
N MET A 21 37.06 7.49 -3.56
CA MET A 21 36.64 8.80 -4.08
C MET A 21 36.49 8.72 -5.61
N SER A 22 35.30 8.97 -6.16
CA SER A 22 35.10 9.63 -7.47
C SER A 22 33.60 9.75 -7.83
N CYS A 23 33.21 10.92 -8.34
CA CYS A 23 31.85 11.33 -8.76
C CYS A 23 30.76 11.34 -7.67
N CYS A 24 30.95 12.20 -6.66
CA CYS A 24 29.88 12.64 -5.79
C CYS A 24 28.74 13.29 -6.62
N TRP A 25 27.48 13.00 -6.24
CA TRP A 25 26.21 13.61 -6.70
C TRP A 25 25.35 12.88 -7.75
N SER A 26 25.13 11.55 -7.69
CA SER A 26 23.92 11.03 -8.38
C SER A 26 23.32 9.72 -7.85
N THR A 27 24.12 8.70 -7.55
CA THR A 27 23.57 7.35 -7.31
C THR A 27 22.83 7.22 -5.97
N GLU A 28 23.39 7.73 -4.87
CA GLU A 28 22.73 7.65 -3.55
C GLU A 28 21.48 8.52 -3.44
N THR A 29 21.44 9.68 -4.13
CA THR A 29 20.24 10.53 -4.18
C THR A 29 19.17 9.89 -5.06
N MET A 30 19.54 9.31 -6.20
CA MET A 30 18.58 8.63 -7.09
C MET A 30 18.01 7.35 -6.47
N GLN A 31 18.79 6.61 -5.69
CA GLN A 31 18.31 5.47 -4.90
C GLN A 31 17.35 5.87 -3.77
N LYS A 32 17.45 7.10 -3.24
CA LYS A 32 16.49 7.63 -2.25
C LYS A 32 15.15 8.05 -2.87
N TRP A 33 15.15 8.49 -4.14
CA TRP A 33 13.93 8.90 -4.85
C TRP A 33 13.26 7.75 -5.61
N LEU A 34 14.03 6.76 -6.07
CA LEU A 34 13.56 5.57 -6.78
C LEU A 34 14.12 4.32 -6.08
N PRO A 35 13.50 3.88 -4.98
CA PRO A 35 13.96 2.73 -4.18
C PRO A 35 14.05 1.43 -4.98
N PHE A 36 13.35 1.32 -6.13
CA PHE A 36 13.46 0.16 -7.00
C PHE A 36 14.86 -0.04 -7.61
N LEU A 37 15.61 1.04 -7.85
CA LEU A 37 16.99 0.93 -8.36
C LEU A 37 17.96 0.33 -7.35
N ALA A 38 17.65 0.39 -6.05
CA ALA A 38 18.51 -0.16 -5.00
C ALA A 38 18.42 -1.68 -4.90
N TRP A 39 17.22 -2.26 -5.08
CA TRP A 39 17.02 -3.71 -4.95
C TRP A 39 17.09 -4.47 -6.27
N LEU A 40 16.86 -3.83 -7.41
CA LEU A 40 16.89 -4.48 -8.74
C LEU A 40 18.22 -5.17 -9.08
N PRO A 41 19.41 -4.61 -8.80
CA PRO A 41 20.68 -5.25 -9.17
C PRO A 41 21.02 -6.51 -8.34
N ASN A 42 20.43 -6.68 -7.17
CA ASN A 42 20.63 -7.88 -6.32
C ASN A 42 19.54 -8.95 -6.52
N TYR A 43 18.71 -8.81 -7.55
CA TYR A 43 17.54 -9.66 -7.73
C TYR A 43 17.91 -11.02 -8.34
N THR A 44 17.60 -12.09 -7.61
CA THR A 44 17.92 -13.47 -8.01
C THR A 44 16.79 -14.08 -8.84
N TRP A 45 17.13 -14.91 -9.83
CA TRP A 45 16.13 -15.59 -10.68
C TRP A 45 15.12 -16.46 -9.91
N TYR A 46 15.53 -17.03 -8.78
CA TYR A 46 14.63 -17.75 -7.88
C TYR A 46 13.55 -16.85 -7.28
N ALA A 47 13.91 -15.63 -6.86
CA ALA A 47 12.96 -14.66 -6.33
C ALA A 47 11.94 -14.23 -7.40
N LEU A 48 12.36 -14.10 -8.67
CA LEU A 48 11.46 -13.79 -9.77
C LEU A 48 10.34 -14.83 -9.93
N LYS A 49 10.67 -16.11 -9.82
CA LYS A 49 9.67 -17.19 -9.90
C LYS A 49 8.68 -17.15 -8.74
N MET A 50 9.18 -16.88 -7.53
CA MET A 50 8.35 -16.77 -6.33
C MET A 50 7.45 -15.54 -6.38
N ASP A 51 7.97 -14.39 -6.78
CA ASP A 51 7.21 -13.14 -6.93
C ASP A 51 6.17 -13.26 -8.05
N PHE A 52 6.46 -14.00 -9.12
CA PHE A 52 5.48 -14.26 -10.19
C PHE A 52 4.30 -15.11 -9.70
N LEU A 53 4.57 -16.21 -8.98
CA LEU A 53 3.53 -17.05 -8.39
C LEU A 53 2.72 -16.29 -7.32
N ALA A 54 3.40 -15.48 -6.49
CA ALA A 54 2.75 -14.62 -5.51
C ALA A 54 1.88 -13.56 -6.20
N GLY A 55 2.37 -12.93 -7.28
CA GLY A 55 1.65 -11.93 -8.05
C GLY A 55 0.37 -12.48 -8.70
N ILE A 56 0.41 -13.70 -9.25
CA ILE A 56 -0.80 -14.37 -9.76
C ILE A 56 -1.81 -14.60 -8.62
N SER A 57 -1.35 -15.08 -7.48
CA SER A 57 -2.21 -15.39 -6.33
C SER A 57 -2.87 -14.13 -5.76
N VAL A 58 -2.09 -13.05 -5.62
CA VAL A 58 -2.59 -11.75 -5.15
C VAL A 58 -3.50 -11.10 -6.20
N GLY A 59 -3.15 -11.17 -7.47
CA GLY A 59 -3.97 -10.62 -8.56
C GLY A 59 -5.34 -11.29 -8.65
N LEU A 60 -5.38 -12.62 -8.56
CA LEU A 60 -6.63 -13.38 -8.61
C LEU A 60 -7.56 -13.06 -7.42
N THR A 61 -7.00 -12.79 -6.24
CA THR A 61 -7.79 -12.41 -5.06
C THR A 61 -8.22 -10.94 -5.07
N VAL A 62 -7.41 -10.04 -5.64
CA VAL A 62 -7.72 -8.61 -5.76
C VAL A 62 -8.91 -8.33 -6.67
N ILE A 63 -9.08 -9.09 -7.77
CA ILE A 63 -10.16 -8.86 -8.74
C ILE A 63 -11.55 -8.90 -8.09
N PRO A 64 -11.98 -10.00 -7.45
CA PRO A 64 -13.29 -10.06 -6.80
C PRO A 64 -13.39 -9.07 -5.62
N GLN A 65 -12.31 -8.88 -4.88
CA GLN A 65 -12.26 -7.94 -3.75
C GLN A 65 -12.53 -6.50 -4.21
N ALA A 66 -11.88 -6.04 -5.28
CA ALA A 66 -12.02 -4.69 -5.80
C ALA A 66 -13.40 -4.43 -6.38
N LEU A 67 -14.00 -5.42 -7.05
CA LEU A 67 -15.37 -5.33 -7.56
C LEU A 67 -16.39 -5.18 -6.42
N ALA A 68 -16.27 -6.00 -5.37
CA ALA A 68 -17.15 -5.91 -4.20
C ALA A 68 -17.04 -4.55 -3.50
N TYR A 69 -15.83 -4.04 -3.33
CA TYR A 69 -15.59 -2.76 -2.67
C TYR A 69 -16.06 -1.54 -3.47
N ALA A 70 -16.03 -1.59 -4.80
CA ALA A 70 -16.66 -0.55 -5.62
C ALA A 70 -18.18 -0.47 -5.41
N GLU A 71 -18.84 -1.63 -5.35
CA GLU A 71 -20.28 -1.71 -5.04
C GLU A 71 -20.60 -1.17 -3.64
N VAL A 72 -19.78 -1.50 -2.63
CA VAL A 72 -19.94 -0.93 -1.27
C VAL A 72 -19.77 0.60 -1.27
N ALA A 73 -18.95 1.15 -2.16
CA ALA A 73 -18.78 2.60 -2.32
C ALA A 73 -19.93 3.29 -3.11
N GLY A 74 -20.90 2.51 -3.62
CA GLY A 74 -21.99 3.00 -4.47
C GLY A 74 -21.50 3.45 -5.86
N LEU A 75 -20.43 2.85 -6.37
CA LEU A 75 -19.81 3.17 -7.65
C LEU A 75 -19.88 1.97 -8.61
N PRO A 76 -19.85 2.22 -9.94
CA PRO A 76 -19.76 1.12 -10.90
C PRO A 76 -18.52 0.24 -10.65
N PRO A 77 -18.62 -1.10 -10.80
CA PRO A 77 -17.56 -2.03 -10.43
C PRO A 77 -16.20 -1.76 -11.08
N GLN A 78 -16.19 -1.19 -12.29
CA GLN A 78 -14.98 -0.90 -13.04
C GLN A 78 -14.05 0.08 -12.29
N TYR A 79 -14.62 1.00 -11.49
CA TYR A 79 -13.84 1.95 -10.69
C TYR A 79 -13.02 1.27 -9.59
N GLY A 80 -13.50 0.15 -9.05
CA GLY A 80 -12.73 -0.68 -8.11
C GLY A 80 -11.46 -1.21 -8.76
N LEU A 81 -11.58 -1.78 -9.96
CA LEU A 81 -10.44 -2.29 -10.74
C LEU A 81 -9.45 -1.18 -11.10
N TYR A 82 -9.94 -0.01 -11.51
CA TYR A 82 -9.09 1.15 -11.80
C TYR A 82 -8.27 1.57 -10.57
N SER A 83 -8.91 1.62 -9.39
CA SER A 83 -8.22 1.98 -8.15
C SER A 83 -7.15 0.96 -7.73
N ALA A 84 -7.45 -0.33 -7.85
CA ALA A 84 -6.52 -1.41 -7.49
C ALA A 84 -5.29 -1.44 -8.42
N PHE A 85 -5.51 -1.28 -9.73
CA PHE A 85 -4.43 -1.28 -10.71
C PHE A 85 -3.56 -0.02 -10.59
N MET A 86 -4.16 1.16 -10.59
CA MET A 86 -3.40 2.43 -10.56
C MET A 86 -2.65 2.61 -9.24
N GLY A 87 -3.21 2.18 -8.11
CA GLY A 87 -2.53 2.23 -6.82
C GLY A 87 -1.23 1.43 -6.81
N CYS A 88 -1.29 0.15 -7.24
CA CYS A 88 -0.11 -0.70 -7.38
C CYS A 88 0.90 -0.15 -8.39
N PHE A 89 0.43 0.34 -9.54
CA PHE A 89 1.29 0.89 -10.58
C PHE A 89 2.11 2.09 -10.08
N VAL A 90 1.47 3.02 -9.37
CA VAL A 90 2.16 4.19 -8.79
C VAL A 90 3.12 3.75 -7.68
N TYR A 91 2.70 2.82 -6.81
CA TYR A 91 3.55 2.31 -5.73
C TYR A 91 4.79 1.56 -6.24
N PHE A 92 4.72 0.91 -7.39
CA PHE A 92 5.91 0.27 -7.98
C PHE A 92 7.07 1.24 -8.21
N PHE A 93 6.79 2.49 -8.60
CA PHE A 93 7.82 3.51 -8.85
C PHE A 93 8.26 4.24 -7.58
N LEU A 94 7.31 4.60 -6.70
CA LEU A 94 7.56 5.45 -5.54
C LEU A 94 7.68 4.70 -4.21
N GLY A 95 7.35 3.41 -4.19
CA GLY A 95 7.20 2.60 -2.98
C GLY A 95 8.52 2.15 -2.39
N THR A 96 8.73 2.43 -1.11
CA THR A 96 9.94 2.06 -0.37
C THR A 96 9.98 0.58 0.03
N SER A 97 8.81 -0.07 0.17
CA SER A 97 8.70 -1.47 0.64
C SER A 97 8.28 -2.41 -0.48
N ARG A 98 8.89 -3.60 -0.53
CA ARG A 98 8.69 -4.56 -1.62
C ARG A 98 7.42 -5.41 -1.48
N ASP A 99 6.99 -5.66 -0.24
CA ASP A 99 5.93 -6.63 0.07
C ASP A 99 4.55 -5.98 0.31
N VAL A 100 4.45 -4.66 0.13
CA VAL A 100 3.21 -3.91 0.39
C VAL A 100 2.34 -3.92 -0.87
N THR A 101 1.18 -4.54 -0.77
CA THR A 101 0.14 -4.47 -1.81
C THR A 101 -0.80 -3.31 -1.51
N LEU A 102 -1.01 -2.42 -2.48
CA LEU A 102 -2.02 -1.36 -2.38
C LEU A 102 -3.30 -1.77 -3.08
N GLY A 103 -4.44 -1.36 -2.54
CA GLY A 103 -5.72 -1.61 -3.17
C GLY A 103 -6.87 -0.97 -2.40
N PRO A 104 -8.08 -1.01 -2.97
CA PRO A 104 -9.27 -0.59 -2.26
C PRO A 104 -9.47 -1.48 -1.02
N THR A 105 -9.83 -0.86 0.09
CA THR A 105 -10.17 -1.55 1.34
C THR A 105 -11.62 -1.29 1.71
N ALA A 106 -12.20 -2.19 2.50
CA ALA A 106 -13.60 -2.09 2.93
C ALA A 106 -13.90 -0.75 3.63
N ILE A 107 -13.01 -0.30 4.53
CA ILE A 107 -13.18 0.95 5.28
C ILE A 107 -13.17 2.15 4.35
N MET A 108 -12.21 2.21 3.42
CA MET A 108 -12.12 3.32 2.45
C MET A 108 -13.36 3.39 1.58
N SER A 109 -13.90 2.23 1.19
CA SER A 109 -15.11 2.13 0.37
C SER A 109 -16.34 2.63 1.13
N LEU A 110 -16.50 2.24 2.40
CA LEU A 110 -17.55 2.74 3.28
C LEU A 110 -17.47 4.25 3.48
N LEU A 111 -16.28 4.79 3.75
CA LEU A 111 -16.08 6.23 3.91
C LEU A 111 -16.44 7.00 2.65
N VAL A 112 -15.99 6.53 1.49
CA VAL A 112 -16.29 7.14 0.19
C VAL A 112 -17.80 7.09 -0.11
N SER A 113 -18.49 6.00 0.26
CA SER A 113 -19.94 5.84 0.06
C SER A 113 -20.78 6.97 0.66
N PHE A 114 -20.35 7.58 1.77
CA PHE A 114 -21.09 8.67 2.40
C PHE A 114 -21.07 9.97 1.58
N TYR A 115 -20.11 10.11 0.65
CA TYR A 115 -19.86 11.35 -0.09
C TYR A 115 -20.04 11.19 -1.61
N THR A 116 -20.24 9.98 -2.13
CA THR A 116 -20.39 9.74 -3.57
C THR A 116 -21.77 10.07 -4.12
N PHE A 117 -22.84 10.03 -3.32
CA PHE A 117 -24.22 10.31 -3.74
C PHE A 117 -24.62 9.62 -5.08
N GLY A 118 -24.06 8.44 -5.36
CA GLY A 118 -24.26 7.70 -6.62
C GLY A 118 -23.62 8.31 -7.88
N LYS A 119 -22.78 9.34 -7.75
CA LYS A 119 -22.06 9.96 -8.89
C LYS A 119 -20.55 9.74 -8.78
N PRO A 120 -19.90 9.14 -9.79
CA PRO A 120 -18.48 8.84 -9.76
C PRO A 120 -17.58 10.09 -9.73
N ALA A 121 -18.07 11.23 -10.21
CA ALA A 121 -17.32 12.48 -10.20
C ALA A 121 -16.91 12.91 -8.78
N TYR A 122 -17.76 12.69 -7.76
CA TYR A 122 -17.43 13.00 -6.37
C TYR A 122 -16.34 12.08 -5.83
N ALA A 123 -16.35 10.79 -6.18
CA ALA A 123 -15.27 9.86 -5.80
C ALA A 123 -13.92 10.31 -6.36
N VAL A 124 -13.89 10.73 -7.62
CA VAL A 124 -12.67 11.22 -8.27
C VAL A 124 -12.17 12.51 -7.61
N LEU A 125 -13.07 13.44 -7.29
CA LEU A 125 -12.72 14.68 -6.58
C LEU A 125 -12.18 14.41 -5.18
N LEU A 126 -12.80 13.48 -4.43
CA LEU A 126 -12.34 13.07 -3.11
C LEU A 126 -10.97 12.39 -3.18
N ALA A 127 -10.75 11.52 -4.17
CA ALA A 127 -9.45 10.89 -4.41
C ALA A 127 -8.37 11.93 -4.75
N PHE A 128 -8.70 12.91 -5.59
CA PHE A 128 -7.79 14.00 -5.93
C PHE A 128 -7.44 14.86 -4.70
N LEU A 129 -8.46 15.29 -3.94
CA LEU A 129 -8.25 16.14 -2.77
C LEU A 129 -7.47 15.43 -1.67
N SER A 130 -7.79 14.15 -1.40
CA SER A 130 -7.04 13.32 -0.45
C SER A 130 -5.58 13.12 -0.88
N GLY A 131 -5.33 12.95 -2.18
CA GLY A 131 -3.97 12.92 -2.74
C GLY A 131 -3.23 14.24 -2.55
N CYS A 132 -3.87 15.39 -2.79
CA CYS A 132 -3.28 16.70 -2.52
C CYS A 132 -2.94 16.88 -1.03
N ILE A 133 -3.84 16.46 -0.14
CA ILE A 133 -3.61 16.51 1.31
C ILE A 133 -2.44 15.59 1.70
N GLN A 134 -2.36 14.38 1.16
CA GLN A 134 -1.25 13.44 1.42
C GLN A 134 0.08 13.96 0.90
N LEU A 135 0.11 14.57 -0.29
CA LEU A 135 1.29 15.26 -0.80
C LEU A 135 1.70 16.43 0.09
N GLY A 136 0.74 17.23 0.55
CA GLY A 136 0.98 18.31 1.50
C GLY A 136 1.55 17.82 2.83
N MET A 137 0.98 16.74 3.38
CA MET A 137 1.50 16.10 4.60
C MET A 137 2.90 15.54 4.41
N GLY A 138 3.19 14.94 3.25
CA GLY A 138 4.52 14.45 2.88
C GLY A 138 5.53 15.59 2.76
N PHE A 139 5.17 16.70 2.12
CA PHE A 139 6.01 17.89 1.98
C PHE A 139 6.33 18.52 3.34
N LEU A 140 5.33 18.62 4.23
CA LEU A 140 5.49 19.10 5.61
C LEU A 140 6.21 18.09 6.52
N ARG A 141 6.58 16.91 6.02
CA ARG A 141 7.18 15.80 6.78
C ARG A 141 6.38 15.42 8.03
N LEU A 142 5.05 15.49 7.93
CA LEU A 142 4.12 15.11 9.00
C LEU A 142 4.10 13.59 9.26
N GLY A 143 4.90 12.79 8.54
CA GLY A 143 5.17 11.40 8.89
C GLY A 143 5.70 11.24 10.32
N LEU A 144 6.45 12.22 10.84
CA LEU A 144 6.88 12.24 12.24
C LEU A 144 5.69 12.25 13.22
N LEU A 145 4.57 12.89 12.85
CA LEU A 145 3.36 12.91 13.68
C LEU A 145 2.66 11.54 13.70
N LEU A 146 2.74 10.80 12.58
CA LEU A 146 2.21 9.43 12.50
C LEU A 146 3.00 8.46 13.37
N ASP A 147 4.32 8.68 13.55
CA ASP A 147 5.15 7.87 14.46
C ASP A 147 4.77 8.05 15.95
N PHE A 148 4.08 9.15 16.30
CA PHE A 148 3.56 9.38 17.65
C PHE A 148 2.22 8.69 17.93
N ILE A 149 1.60 8.05 16.94
CA ILE A 149 0.40 7.25 17.19
C ILE A 149 0.77 5.97 17.96
N SER A 150 0.24 5.85 19.16
CA SER A 150 0.53 4.72 20.04
C SER A 150 0.01 3.40 19.45
N CYS A 151 0.80 2.33 19.57
CA CYS A 151 0.40 0.97 19.17
C CYS A 151 -1.01 0.54 19.66
N PRO A 152 -1.46 0.87 20.89
CA PRO A 152 -2.83 0.59 21.33
C PRO A 152 -3.92 1.24 20.48
N VAL A 153 -3.69 2.45 19.96
CA VAL A 153 -4.65 3.19 19.13
C VAL A 153 -4.81 2.50 17.78
N ILE A 154 -3.70 2.13 17.14
CA ILE A 154 -3.71 1.39 15.87
C ILE A 154 -4.42 0.04 16.04
N LYS A 155 -4.11 -0.69 17.13
CA LYS A 155 -4.75 -1.97 17.44
C LYS A 155 -6.25 -1.82 17.72
N GLY A 156 -6.66 -0.79 18.45
CA GLY A 156 -8.07 -0.48 18.71
C GLY A 156 -8.84 -0.15 17.43
N PHE A 157 -8.28 0.73 16.59
CA PHE A 157 -8.86 1.07 15.28
C PHE A 157 -8.98 -0.15 14.38
N THR A 158 -7.94 -0.98 14.30
CA THR A 158 -7.93 -2.20 13.48
C THR A 158 -8.97 -3.21 13.98
N SER A 159 -9.13 -3.36 15.30
CA SER A 159 -10.17 -4.22 15.89
C SER A 159 -11.58 -3.72 15.57
N ALA A 160 -11.84 -2.42 15.72
CA ALA A 160 -13.12 -1.81 15.37
C ALA A 160 -13.43 -1.94 13.87
N ALA A 161 -12.41 -1.79 13.01
CA ALA A 161 -12.53 -2.03 11.59
C ALA A 161 -12.88 -3.49 11.28
N ALA A 162 -12.22 -4.46 11.90
CA ALA A 162 -12.51 -5.88 11.72
C ALA A 162 -13.96 -6.22 12.12
N ILE A 163 -14.44 -5.65 13.22
CA ILE A 163 -15.84 -5.77 13.67
C ILE A 163 -16.78 -5.18 12.62
N THR A 164 -16.52 -3.95 12.16
CA THR A 164 -17.34 -3.26 11.15
C THR A 164 -17.43 -4.05 9.84
N ILE A 165 -16.31 -4.59 9.37
CA ILE A 165 -16.27 -5.43 8.17
C ILE A 165 -17.10 -6.71 8.41
N SER A 166 -16.92 -7.37 9.55
CA SER A 166 -17.67 -8.59 9.89
C SER A 166 -19.18 -8.36 9.87
N PHE A 167 -19.65 -7.25 10.47
CA PHE A 167 -21.07 -6.87 10.43
C PHE A 167 -21.53 -6.40 9.05
N GLY A 168 -20.66 -5.73 8.28
CA GLY A 168 -20.93 -5.33 6.90
C GLY A 168 -21.23 -6.50 5.98
N GLN A 169 -20.60 -7.66 6.22
CA GLN A 169 -20.86 -8.89 5.47
C GLN A 169 -22.13 -9.63 5.91
N ILE A 170 -22.67 -9.35 7.10
CA ILE A 170 -23.88 -10.02 7.62
C ILE A 170 -25.16 -9.56 6.88
N LYS A 171 -25.07 -8.57 5.97
CA LYS A 171 -26.23 -7.99 5.29
C LYS A 171 -26.25 -8.17 3.77
N VAL A 172 -25.99 -9.38 3.29
CA VAL A 172 -26.35 -9.84 1.93
C VAL A 172 -26.86 -11.28 2.02
N GLY A 173 -28.15 -11.42 2.37
CA GLY A 173 -28.78 -12.72 2.57
C GLY A 173 -30.30 -12.63 2.72
N THR A 174 -30.93 -11.63 2.10
CA THR A 174 -32.39 -11.55 1.92
C THR A 174 -32.69 -10.80 0.64
#